data_AF-A0A7J7R6L2-F1
#
_entry.id   AF-A0A7J7R6L2-F1
#
_cell.length_a   1.000
_cell.length_b   1.000
_cell.length_c   1.000
_cell.angle_alpha   90.00
_cell.angle_beta   90.00
_cell.angle_gamma   90.00
#
_symmetry.space_group_name_H-M   'P 1'
#
loop_
_entity.id
_entity.type
_entity.pdbx_description
1 polymer ?
#
loop_
_entity_poly.entity_id
_entity_poly.type
_entity_poly.pdbx_seq_one_letter_code
_entity_poly.pdbx_strand_id
1 'polypeptide(L)'
;MPLKVAQTRLYQRSHRPNVELCRDNAQFRLVSEVEELNMSLTALREKLLEAEQSLRNLEDTRMSLEKDIAVKTNSLFIDRQKCMTHRTRYPTILQLSGYQ
;
A
#
# COMPACT_ATOMS: atom_id res chain seq x y z
N MET A 1 6.74 -9.76 25.27
CA MET A 1 7.15 -8.59 24.45
C MET A 1 8.29 -7.86 25.16
N PRO A 2 9.44 -7.65 24.50
CA PRO A 2 10.64 -7.05 25.08
C PRO A 2 10.38 -5.71 25.79
N LEU A 3 9.56 -4.83 25.20
CA LEU A 3 9.19 -3.53 25.77
C LEU A 3 8.53 -3.65 27.15
N LYS A 4 7.57 -4.57 27.31
CA LYS A 4 6.88 -4.80 28.59
C LYS A 4 7.86 -5.27 29.67
N VAL A 5 8.82 -6.10 29.31
CA VAL A 5 9.86 -6.60 30.23
C VAL A 5 10.77 -5.44 30.67
N ALA A 6 11.25 -4.64 29.73
CA ALA A 6 12.10 -3.47 30.02
C ALA A 6 11.37 -2.44 30.90
N GLN A 7 10.10 -2.15 30.59
CA GLN A 7 9.24 -1.27 31.40
C GLN A 7 9.01 -1.79 32.82
N THR A 8 8.70 -3.09 32.99
CA THR A 8 8.53 -3.68 34.31
C THR A 8 9.82 -3.66 35.12
N ARG A 9 10.98 -3.92 34.50
CA ARG A 9 12.29 -3.80 35.15
C ARG A 9 12.58 -2.36 35.59
N LEU A 10 12.31 -1.39 34.73
CA LEU A 10 12.49 0.03 35.03
C LEU A 10 11.58 0.47 36.20
N TYR A 11 10.31 0.05 36.18
CA TYR A 11 9.35 0.28 37.26
C TYR A 11 9.82 -0.33 38.59
N GLN A 12 10.29 -1.57 38.59
CA GLN A 12 10.82 -2.20 39.81
C GLN A 12 12.02 -1.44 40.39
N ARG A 13 12.91 -0.92 39.52
CA ARG A 13 14.09 -0.15 39.96
C ARG A 13 13.72 1.21 40.55
N SER A 14 12.65 1.85 40.07
CA SER A 14 12.19 3.13 40.61
C SER A 14 11.56 3.03 42.01
N HIS A 15 11.31 1.80 42.49
CA HIS A 15 10.71 1.53 43.81
C HIS A 15 11.71 0.96 44.81
N ARG A 16 13.01 0.93 44.48
CA ARG A 16 14.04 0.45 45.41
C ARG A 16 14.19 1.40 46.61
N PRO A 17 14.24 0.87 47.84
CA PRO A 17 14.33 1.71 49.03
C PRO A 17 15.73 2.28 49.24
N ASN A 18 15.80 3.47 49.84
CA ASN A 18 17.01 4.08 50.42
C ASN A 18 18.20 4.16 49.44
N VAL A 19 19.36 3.61 49.83
CA VAL A 19 20.67 3.74 49.16
C VAL A 19 20.74 2.93 47.86
N GLU A 20 19.81 2.00 47.63
CA GLU A 20 19.74 1.22 46.39
C GLU A 20 19.11 1.99 45.22
N LEU A 21 18.49 3.15 45.49
CA LEU A 21 17.99 4.06 44.46
C LEU A 21 19.17 4.87 43.89
N CYS A 22 20.04 4.17 43.18
CA CYS A 22 21.19 4.77 42.51
C CYS A 22 20.95 4.81 40.99
N ARG A 23 21.25 5.95 40.35
CA ARG A 23 21.26 6.06 38.88
C ARG A 23 22.52 5.40 38.33
N ASP A 24 22.52 4.08 38.37
CA ASP A 24 23.64 3.25 37.90
C ASP A 24 23.56 2.96 36.39
N ASN A 25 24.59 2.31 35.87
CA ASN A 25 24.68 1.99 34.45
C ASN A 25 23.46 1.18 33.95
N ALA A 26 23.00 0.22 34.76
CA ALA A 26 21.82 -0.58 34.43
C ALA A 26 20.54 0.26 34.32
N GLN A 27 20.36 1.27 35.17
CA GLN A 27 19.25 2.23 35.06
C GLN A 27 19.29 2.98 33.72
N PHE A 28 20.44 3.54 33.34
CA PHE A 28 20.58 4.27 32.07
C PHE A 28 20.33 3.37 30.85
N ARG A 29 20.87 2.15 30.87
CA ARG A 29 20.67 1.17 29.80
C ARG A 29 19.20 0.79 29.62
N LEU A 30 18.47 0.57 30.72
CA LEU A 30 17.04 0.25 30.66
C LEU A 30 16.19 1.41 30.13
N VAL A 31 16.54 2.65 30.47
CA VAL A 31 15.86 3.84 29.92
C VAL A 31 16.07 3.91 28.41
N SER A 32 17.32 3.78 27.94
CA SER A 32 17.66 3.75 26.51
C SER A 32 16.91 2.64 25.78
N GLU A 33 16.90 1.43 26.35
CA GLU A 33 16.21 0.28 25.74
C GLU A 33 14.70 0.52 25.59
N VAL A 34 14.04 1.10 26.61
CA VAL A 34 12.61 1.44 26.54
C VAL A 34 12.36 2.51 25.46
N GLU A 35 13.22 3.51 25.35
CA GLU A 35 13.12 4.56 24.34
C GLU A 35 13.29 3.99 22.92
N GLU A 36 14.37 3.25 22.68
CA GLU A 36 14.68 2.60 21.40
C GLU A 36 13.56 1.65 20.94
N LEU A 37 13.01 0.84 21.87
CA LEU A 37 11.90 -0.06 21.56
C LEU A 37 10.62 0.68 21.22
N ASN A 38 10.32 1.80 21.90
CA ASN A 38 9.16 2.62 21.57
C ASN A 38 9.32 3.30 20.21
N MET A 39 10.50 3.87 19.93
CA MET A 39 10.80 4.46 18.63
C MET A 39 10.65 3.43 17.51
N SER A 40 11.21 2.24 17.69
CA SER A 40 11.11 1.14 16.73
C SER A 40 9.66 0.71 16.51
N LEU A 41 8.86 0.62 17.58
CA LEU A 41 7.45 0.28 17.50
C LEU A 41 6.65 1.33 16.71
N THR A 42 6.89 2.62 16.98
CA THR A 42 6.24 3.72 16.26
C THR A 42 6.61 3.72 14.79
N ALA A 43 7.91 3.61 14.47
CA ALA A 43 8.37 3.56 13.08
C ALA A 43 7.81 2.35 12.30
N LEU A 44 7.69 1.19 12.95
CA LEU A 44 7.06 0.01 12.33
C LEU A 44 5.57 0.21 12.08
N ARG A 45 4.85 0.86 13.01
CA ARG A 45 3.43 1.17 12.84
C ARG A 45 3.19 2.16 11.70
N GLU A 46 4.02 3.19 11.60
CA GLU A 46 3.97 4.16 10.50
C GLU A 46 4.21 3.49 9.15
N LYS A 47 5.26 2.66 9.05
CA LYS A 47 5.55 1.89 7.83
C LYS A 47 4.42 0.93 7.46
N LEU A 48 3.79 0.28 8.45
CA LEU A 48 2.66 -0.59 8.20
C LEU A 48 1.48 0.20 7.61
N LEU A 49 1.14 1.35 8.20
CA LEU A 49 0.07 2.22 7.73
C LEU A 49 0.33 2.71 6.29
N GLU A 50 1.56 3.12 6.00
CA GLU A 50 1.99 3.56 4.66
C GLU A 50 1.89 2.42 3.64
N ALA A 51 2.33 1.22 3.99
CA ALA A 51 2.25 0.05 3.13
C ALA A 51 0.80 -0.36 2.86
N GLU A 52 -0.06 -0.36 3.89
CA GLU A 52 -1.49 -0.64 3.75
C GLU A 52 -2.21 0.41 2.88
N GLN A 53 -1.86 1.69 3.03
CA GLN A 53 -2.41 2.74 2.17
C GLN A 53 -1.96 2.58 0.72
N SER A 54 -0.68 2.28 0.51
CA SER A 54 -0.13 2.03 -0.81
C SER A 54 -0.80 0.83 -1.48
N LEU A 55 -1.07 -0.24 -0.73
CA LEU A 55 -1.80 -1.41 -1.21
C LEU A 55 -3.22 -1.04 -1.67
N ARG A 56 -3.98 -0.30 -0.84
CA ARG A 56 -5.33 0.16 -1.20
C ARG A 56 -5.33 0.96 -2.50
N ASN A 57 -4.40 1.92 -2.63
CA ASN A 57 -4.29 2.74 -3.84
C ASN A 57 -3.99 1.89 -5.09
N LEU A 58 -3.15 0.86 -4.97
CA LEU A 58 -2.83 -0.06 -6.05
C LEU A 58 -4.04 -0.92 -6.44
N GLU A 59 -4.82 -1.39 -5.46
CA GLU A 59 -6.04 -2.17 -5.72
C GLU A 59 -7.09 -1.33 -6.46
N ASP A 60 -7.30 -0.07 -6.05
CA ASP A 60 -8.19 0.87 -6.73
C ASP A 60 -7.72 1.14 -8.17
N THR A 61 -6.42 1.35 -8.35
CA THR A 61 -5.82 1.57 -9.67
C THR A 61 -6.00 0.33 -10.56
N ARG A 62 -5.78 -0.87 -10.02
CA ARG A 62 -5.98 -2.14 -10.74
C ARG A 62 -7.44 -2.26 -11.19
N MET A 63 -8.39 -2.04 -10.30
CA MET A 63 -9.83 -2.13 -10.62
C MET A 63 -10.24 -1.14 -11.72
N SER A 64 -9.72 0.09 -11.65
CA SER A 64 -9.95 1.10 -12.69
C SER A 64 -9.42 0.66 -14.06
N LEU A 65 -8.19 0.13 -14.09
CA LEU A 65 -7.58 -0.39 -15.32
C LEU A 65 -8.33 -1.59 -15.89
N GLU A 66 -8.77 -2.52 -15.05
CA GLU A 66 -9.57 -3.69 -15.46
C GLU A 66 -10.89 -3.25 -16.11
N LYS A 67 -11.57 -2.24 -15.52
CA LYS A 67 -12.77 -1.64 -16.11
C LYS A 67 -12.48 -1.01 -17.47
N ASP A 68 -11.41 -0.23 -17.58
CA ASP A 68 -11.00 0.41 -18.84
C ASP A 68 -10.69 -0.61 -19.92
N ILE A 69 -10.00 -1.70 -19.57
CA ILE A 69 -9.72 -2.81 -20.48
C ILE A 69 -11.02 -3.45 -20.96
N ALA A 70 -11.97 -3.72 -20.06
CA ALA A 70 -13.26 -4.31 -20.43
C ALA A 70 -14.05 -3.40 -21.39
N VAL A 71 -14.10 -2.10 -21.11
CA VAL A 71 -14.77 -1.11 -21.98
C VAL A 71 -14.10 -1.07 -23.35
N LYS A 72 -12.76 -0.93 -23.41
CA LYS A 72 -12.02 -0.88 -24.68
C LYS A 72 -12.18 -2.18 -25.49
N THR A 73 -12.17 -3.32 -24.82
CA THR A 73 -12.39 -4.63 -25.45
C THR A 73 -13.76 -4.69 -26.10
N ASN A 74 -14.82 -4.25 -25.40
CA ASN A 74 -16.17 -4.20 -25.95
C ASN A 74 -16.29 -3.21 -27.12
N SER A 75 -15.69 -2.02 -27.01
CA SER A 75 -15.68 -1.03 -28.10
C SER A 75 -15.00 -1.57 -29.35
N LEU A 76 -13.84 -2.24 -29.21
CA LEU A 76 -13.14 -2.87 -30.33
C LEU A 76 -13.94 -4.03 -30.94
N PHE A 77 -14.63 -4.82 -30.11
CA PHE A 77 -15.52 -5.87 -30.60
C PHE A 77 -16.65 -5.29 -31.45
N ILE A 78 -17.31 -4.23 -30.97
CA ILE A 78 -18.37 -3.55 -31.73
C ILE A 78 -17.84 -3.00 -33.05
N ASP A 79 -16.72 -2.28 -33.03
CA ASP A 79 -16.13 -1.70 -34.22
C ASP A 79 -15.79 -2.78 -35.26
N ARG A 80 -15.07 -3.82 -34.85
CA ARG A 80 -14.62 -4.88 -35.77
C ARG A 80 -15.74 -5.78 -36.26
N GLN A 81 -16.60 -6.25 -35.36
CA GLN A 81 -17.57 -7.30 -35.68
C GLN A 81 -18.91 -6.76 -36.18
N LYS A 82 -19.30 -5.56 -35.74
CA LYS A 82 -20.58 -4.94 -36.13
C LYS A 82 -20.36 -3.86 -37.18
N CYS A 83 -19.56 -2.84 -36.88
CA CYS A 83 -19.43 -1.66 -37.75
C CYS A 83 -18.69 -2.00 -39.05
N MET A 84 -17.51 -2.62 -38.97
CA MET A 84 -16.73 -2.95 -40.16
C MET A 84 -17.42 -3.98 -41.05
N THR A 85 -18.04 -5.01 -40.48
CA THR A 85 -18.88 -5.97 -41.21
C THR A 85 -20.07 -5.32 -41.92
N HIS A 86 -20.65 -4.25 -41.35
CA HIS A 86 -21.71 -3.52 -42.03
C HIS A 86 -21.16 -2.65 -43.17
N ARG A 87 -19.99 -2.02 -42.98
CA ARG A 87 -19.32 -1.19 -43.98
C ARG A 87 -18.93 -1.94 -45.25
N THR A 88 -18.63 -3.24 -45.16
CA THR A 88 -18.32 -4.05 -46.37
C THR A 88 -19.51 -4.17 -47.33
N ARG A 89 -20.73 -3.83 -46.90
CA ARG A 89 -21.92 -3.81 -47.77
C ARG A 89 -22.03 -2.55 -48.62
N TYR A 90 -21.24 -1.51 -48.31
CA TYR A 90 -21.22 -0.28 -49.08
C TYR A 90 -20.04 -0.31 -50.06
N PRO A 91 -20.27 0.00 -51.35
CA PRO A 91 -19.19 0.09 -52.33
C PRO A 91 -18.18 1.16 -51.93
N THR A 92 -16.90 0.91 -52.24
CA THR A 92 -15.84 1.87 -51.94
C THR A 92 -16.02 3.15 -52.75
N ILE A 93 -15.43 4.25 -52.28
CA ILE A 93 -15.47 5.54 -52.99
C ILE A 93 -14.96 5.43 -54.43
N LEU A 94 -13.96 4.56 -54.69
CA LEU A 94 -13.47 4.26 -56.04
C LEU A 94 -14.55 3.60 -56.93
N GLN A 95 -15.26 2.61 -56.40
CA GLN A 95 -16.36 1.96 -57.12
C GLN A 95 -17.53 2.92 -57.37
N LEU A 96 -17.83 3.79 -56.41
CA LEU A 96 -18.87 4.82 -56.55
C LEU A 96 -18.51 5.92 -57.54
N SER A 97 -17.23 6.21 -57.75
CA SER A 97 -16.75 7.18 -58.74
C SER A 97 -16.54 6.59 -60.14
N GLY A 98 -16.88 5.31 -60.34
CA GLY A 98 -16.88 4.65 -61.65
C GLY A 98 -15.54 4.03 -62.05
N TYR A 99 -14.57 3.94 -61.14
CA TYR A 99 -13.30 3.24 -61.37
C TYR A 99 -13.42 1.79 -60.90
N GLN A 100 -13.08 0.82 -61.76
CA GLN A 100 -12.99 -0.60 -61.42
C GLN A 100 -11.63 -0.95 -60.84
#